data_AF-C7ZNB7-F1
#
_entry.id   AF-C7ZNB7-F1
#
_cell.length_a   1.000
_cell.length_b   1.000
_cell.length_c   1.000
_cell.angle_alpha   90.00
_cell.angle_beta   90.00
_cell.angle_gamma   90.00
#
_symmetry.space_group_name_H-M   'P 1'
#
loop_
_entity.id
_entity.type
_entity.pdbx_description
1 polymer ?
#
loop_
_entity_poly.entity_id
_entity_poly.type
_entity_poly.pdbx_seq_one_letter_code
_entity_poly.pdbx_strand_id
1 'polypeptide(L)'
;LSLEEKVLLLLAVDWWRIPTILRDGKVLVPNVKSSDGPNGARGESYVSSVKATCFPCSTCLGASFDTDVAFQIGRYIALKALLKSAKILLAPTVNMIRSPIAGHNYETFSEDPWALGTLGATYVKGSQSVGVAATPKHFIANDVEKRRRFLLAEVDERTLREIYFLPF
;
A
#
# COMPACT_ATOMS: atom_id res chain seq x y z
N LEU A 1 0.87 23.18 -17.43
CA LEU A 1 -0.11 23.30 -16.34
C LEU A 1 -0.06 24.73 -15.79
N SER A 2 -1.21 25.37 -15.62
CA SER A 2 -1.34 26.62 -14.85
C SER A 2 -1.03 26.37 -13.36
N LEU A 3 -0.95 27.44 -12.56
CA LEU A 3 -0.72 27.29 -11.13
C LEU A 3 -1.89 26.55 -10.46
N GLU A 4 -3.11 26.88 -10.84
CA GLU A 4 -4.34 26.27 -10.32
C GLU A 4 -4.37 24.77 -10.63
N GLU A 5 -3.99 24.37 -11.85
CA GLU A 5 -3.90 22.96 -12.23
C GLU A 5 -2.83 22.21 -11.43
N LYS A 6 -1.68 22.86 -11.15
CA LYS A 6 -0.62 22.27 -10.31
C LYS A 6 -1.09 22.08 -8.87
N VAL A 7 -1.75 23.08 -8.30
CA VAL A 7 -2.31 23.02 -6.93
C VAL A 7 -3.38 21.93 -6.85
N LEU A 8 -4.24 21.81 -7.87
CA LEU A 8 -5.27 20.78 -7.92
C LEU A 8 -4.68 19.36 -7.88
N LEU A 9 -3.54 19.11 -8.53
CA LEU A 9 -2.86 17.82 -8.53
C LEU A 9 -2.21 17.43 -7.18
N LEU A 10 -2.17 18.33 -6.20
CA LEU A 10 -1.71 18.02 -4.84
C LEU A 10 -2.82 17.41 -3.95
N LEU A 11 -4.05 17.34 -4.47
CA LEU A 11 -5.24 16.91 -3.73
C LEU A 11 -5.85 15.67 -4.38
N ALA A 12 -6.54 14.87 -3.58
CA ALA A 12 -7.49 13.88 -4.08
C ALA A 12 -8.84 14.56 -4.32
N VAL A 13 -9.59 14.14 -5.35
CA VAL A 13 -10.95 14.65 -5.62
C VAL A 13 -12.01 13.93 -4.80
N ASP A 14 -11.73 12.69 -4.43
CA ASP A 14 -12.52 11.87 -3.53
C ASP A 14 -11.56 10.97 -2.73
N TRP A 15 -12.09 9.99 -2.00
CA TRP A 15 -11.30 9.05 -1.20
C TRP A 15 -10.30 8.20 -1.99
N TRP A 16 -10.47 8.07 -3.31
CA TRP A 16 -9.80 7.07 -4.14
C TRP A 16 -9.13 7.66 -5.38
N ARG A 17 -9.41 8.89 -5.78
CA ARG A 17 -9.02 9.41 -7.09
C ARG A 17 -8.22 10.70 -7.03
N ILE A 18 -7.26 10.82 -7.93
CA ILE A 18 -6.64 12.11 -8.30
C ILE A 18 -7.45 12.81 -9.39
N PRO A 19 -7.38 14.16 -9.50
CA PRO A 19 -8.16 14.92 -10.47
C PRO A 19 -7.77 14.63 -11.93
N THR A 20 -8.73 14.86 -12.83
CA THR A 20 -8.48 14.96 -14.28
C THR A 20 -8.24 16.43 -14.65
N ILE A 21 -7.25 16.69 -15.49
CA ILE A 21 -7.04 18.02 -16.10
C ILE A 21 -7.49 17.96 -17.55
N LEU A 22 -8.42 18.83 -17.93
CA LEU A 22 -8.92 18.99 -19.30
C LEU A 22 -8.32 20.25 -19.94
N ARG A 23 -8.03 20.16 -21.24
CA ARG A 23 -7.58 21.28 -22.06
C ARG A 23 -8.25 21.19 -23.43
N ASP A 24 -8.97 22.22 -23.83
CA ASP A 24 -9.65 22.31 -25.12
C ASP A 24 -10.54 21.07 -25.42
N GLY A 25 -11.25 20.60 -24.39
CA GLY A 25 -12.12 19.41 -24.48
C GLY A 25 -11.39 18.07 -24.49
N LYS A 26 -10.05 18.04 -24.36
CA LYS A 26 -9.24 16.82 -24.34
C LYS A 26 -8.66 16.55 -22.95
N VAL A 27 -8.45 15.28 -22.63
CA VAL A 27 -7.77 14.87 -21.39
C VAL A 27 -6.27 15.14 -21.51
N LEU A 28 -5.77 16.09 -20.73
CA LEU A 28 -4.35 16.37 -20.61
C LEU A 28 -3.70 15.50 -19.52
N VAL A 29 -4.34 15.40 -18.35
CA VAL A 29 -3.94 14.50 -17.26
C VAL A 29 -5.15 13.64 -16.90
N PRO A 30 -5.08 12.31 -17.02
CA PRO A 30 -6.18 11.43 -16.66
C PRO A 30 -6.33 11.33 -15.14
N ASN A 31 -7.55 11.07 -14.66
CA ASN A 31 -7.71 10.60 -13.29
C ASN A 31 -7.04 9.24 -13.10
N VAL A 32 -6.59 8.98 -11.88
CA VAL A 32 -6.05 7.70 -11.46
C VAL A 32 -6.75 7.30 -10.18
N LYS A 33 -7.30 6.09 -10.17
CA LYS A 33 -7.98 5.51 -9.02
C LYS A 33 -7.04 4.58 -8.26
N SER A 34 -7.04 4.72 -6.94
CA SER A 34 -6.43 3.80 -6.00
C SER A 34 -7.44 2.80 -5.44
N SER A 35 -6.93 1.72 -4.89
CA SER A 35 -7.70 0.75 -4.13
C SER A 35 -6.83 0.28 -2.98
N ASP A 36 -7.40 0.19 -1.77
CA ASP A 36 -6.85 -0.77 -0.79
C ASP A 36 -6.94 -2.18 -1.36
N GLY A 37 -6.12 -3.14 -0.95
CA GLY A 37 -5.06 -3.06 0.05
C GLY A 37 -4.31 -4.40 0.11
N PRO A 38 -3.49 -4.64 1.13
CA PRO A 38 -2.38 -5.59 1.01
C PRO A 38 -2.77 -7.06 0.85
N ASN A 39 -3.98 -7.46 1.26
CA ASN A 39 -4.51 -8.82 1.07
C ASN A 39 -5.73 -8.88 0.12
N GLY A 40 -5.99 -7.85 -0.67
CA GLY A 40 -7.07 -7.86 -1.65
C GLY A 40 -7.46 -6.47 -2.15
N ALA A 41 -7.75 -6.36 -3.44
CA ALA A 41 -8.21 -5.11 -4.03
C ALA A 41 -9.70 -4.89 -3.70
N ARG A 42 -10.02 -4.07 -2.70
CA ARG A 42 -11.41 -3.80 -2.26
C ARG A 42 -12.20 -3.01 -3.30
N GLY A 43 -11.60 -1.97 -3.86
CA GLY A 43 -12.26 -0.93 -4.66
C GLY A 43 -12.76 0.23 -3.80
N GLU A 44 -13.69 1.00 -4.38
CA GLU A 44 -14.11 2.30 -3.81
C GLU A 44 -15.25 2.23 -2.80
N SER A 45 -15.92 1.09 -2.68
CA SER A 45 -17.11 0.94 -1.83
C SER A 45 -16.90 -0.14 -0.80
N TYR A 46 -17.35 0.16 0.42
CA TYR A 46 -17.40 -0.78 1.55
C TYR A 46 -18.72 -1.56 1.62
N VAL A 47 -19.76 -1.10 0.91
CA VAL A 47 -21.15 -1.56 1.09
C VAL A 47 -21.76 -2.07 -0.23
N SER A 48 -20.98 -2.20 -1.30
CA SER A 48 -21.48 -2.64 -2.60
C SER A 48 -21.44 -4.16 -2.80
N SER A 49 -22.17 -4.65 -3.80
CA SER A 49 -22.17 -6.05 -4.23
C SER A 49 -20.89 -6.48 -4.97
N VAL A 50 -19.95 -5.56 -5.22
CA VAL A 50 -18.73 -5.85 -6.00
C VAL A 50 -17.71 -6.59 -5.14
N LYS A 51 -17.71 -7.92 -5.24
CA LYS A 51 -16.83 -8.81 -4.48
C LYS A 51 -15.34 -8.57 -4.78
N ALA A 52 -14.49 -8.97 -3.85
CA ALA A 52 -13.04 -9.00 -4.00
C ALA A 52 -12.53 -10.36 -3.52
N THR A 53 -11.41 -10.82 -4.09
CA THR A 53 -10.69 -11.98 -3.55
C THR A 53 -9.91 -11.51 -2.32
N CYS A 54 -10.15 -12.16 -1.19
CA CYS A 54 -9.39 -11.96 0.04
C CYS A 54 -8.30 -13.05 0.11
N PHE A 55 -7.05 -12.62 0.11
CA PHE A 55 -5.88 -13.48 0.26
C PHE A 55 -5.54 -13.66 1.76
N PRO A 56 -4.69 -14.62 2.12
CA PRO A 56 -4.16 -14.71 3.48
C PRO A 56 -3.57 -13.36 3.94
N CYS A 57 -3.66 -13.09 5.23
CA CYS A 57 -3.05 -11.89 5.80
C CYS A 57 -1.52 -11.92 5.63
N SER A 58 -0.88 -10.76 5.69
CA SER A 58 0.54 -10.63 5.37
C SER A 58 1.44 -11.39 6.33
N THR A 59 1.04 -11.61 7.59
CA THR A 59 1.82 -12.44 8.52
C THR A 59 1.84 -13.90 8.10
N CYS A 60 0.74 -14.43 7.53
CA CYS A 60 0.75 -15.77 6.92
C CYS A 60 1.69 -15.84 5.72
N LEU A 61 1.77 -14.76 4.93
CA LEU A 61 2.72 -14.66 3.82
C LEU A 61 4.16 -14.58 4.33
N GLY A 62 4.39 -13.81 5.39
CA GLY A 62 5.66 -13.73 6.11
C GLY A 62 6.15 -15.09 6.56
N ALA A 63 5.27 -15.87 7.19
CA ALA A 63 5.57 -17.21 7.68
C ALA A 63 5.96 -18.22 6.59
N SER A 64 5.70 -17.93 5.31
CA SER A 64 6.15 -18.78 4.21
C SER A 64 7.63 -18.60 3.87
N PHE A 65 8.21 -17.42 4.15
CA PHE A 65 9.54 -17.01 3.68
C PHE A 65 9.74 -17.18 2.16
N ASP A 66 8.65 -17.24 1.39
CA ASP A 66 8.66 -17.56 -0.03
C ASP A 66 8.41 -16.30 -0.87
N THR A 67 9.47 -15.86 -1.55
CA THR A 67 9.44 -14.70 -2.45
C THR A 67 8.59 -14.95 -3.68
N ASP A 68 8.51 -16.18 -4.20
CA ASP A 68 7.71 -16.49 -5.37
C ASP A 68 6.21 -16.39 -5.03
N VAL A 69 5.81 -16.85 -3.84
CA VAL A 69 4.45 -16.66 -3.32
C VAL A 69 4.14 -15.16 -3.14
N ALA A 70 5.05 -14.38 -2.55
CA ALA A 70 4.87 -12.94 -2.38
C ALA A 70 4.71 -12.21 -3.73
N PHE A 71 5.51 -12.58 -4.74
CA PHE A 71 5.41 -12.04 -6.09
C PHE A 71 4.06 -12.36 -6.72
N GLN A 72 3.65 -13.63 -6.66
CA GLN A 72 2.38 -14.08 -7.23
C GLN A 72 1.20 -13.35 -6.59
N ILE A 73 1.19 -13.22 -5.26
CA ILE A 73 0.10 -12.54 -4.56
C ILE A 73 0.05 -11.05 -4.89
N GLY A 74 1.19 -10.35 -4.89
CA GLY A 74 1.26 -8.97 -5.35
C GLY A 74 0.70 -8.80 -6.77
N ARG A 75 1.07 -9.70 -7.68
CA ARG A 75 0.57 -9.73 -9.07
C ARG A 75 -0.93 -10.00 -9.15
N TYR A 76 -1.44 -11.00 -8.43
CA TYR A 76 -2.85 -11.36 -8.50
C TYR A 76 -3.76 -10.29 -7.89
N ILE A 77 -3.36 -9.68 -6.77
CA ILE A 77 -4.11 -8.57 -6.18
C ILE A 77 -4.13 -7.38 -7.14
N ALA A 78 -3.01 -7.06 -7.78
CA ALA A 78 -2.94 -6.02 -8.80
C ALA A 78 -3.86 -6.29 -10.01
N LEU A 79 -3.92 -7.52 -10.51
CA LEU A 79 -4.88 -7.90 -11.55
C LEU A 79 -6.33 -7.68 -11.10
N LYS A 80 -6.66 -7.96 -9.82
CA LYS A 80 -7.99 -7.66 -9.26
C LYS A 80 -8.24 -6.15 -9.11
N ALA A 81 -7.20 -5.34 -8.87
CA ALA A 81 -7.32 -3.88 -8.85
C ALA A 81 -7.71 -3.33 -10.23
N LEU A 82 -7.15 -3.87 -11.31
CA LEU A 82 -7.54 -3.51 -12.67
C LEU A 82 -9.02 -3.77 -12.96
N LEU A 83 -9.58 -4.88 -12.46
CA LEU A 83 -11.02 -5.19 -12.60
C LEU A 83 -11.92 -4.18 -11.85
N LYS A 84 -11.35 -3.39 -10.93
CA LYS A 84 -12.02 -2.32 -10.19
C LYS A 84 -11.66 -0.93 -10.72
N SER A 85 -11.05 -0.89 -11.90
CA SER A 85 -10.53 0.30 -12.57
C SER A 85 -9.50 1.07 -11.73
N ALA A 86 -8.79 0.39 -10.84
CA ALA A 86 -7.73 0.97 -10.03
C ALA A 86 -6.36 0.68 -10.65
N LYS A 87 -5.49 1.70 -10.66
CA LYS A 87 -4.11 1.64 -11.18
C LYS A 87 -3.06 1.84 -10.09
N ILE A 88 -3.49 2.15 -8.87
CA ILE A 88 -2.66 2.23 -7.68
C ILE A 88 -3.23 1.26 -6.64
N LEU A 89 -2.38 0.42 -6.08
CA LEU A 89 -2.70 -0.46 -4.97
C LEU A 89 -2.05 0.10 -3.70
N LEU A 90 -2.86 0.35 -2.66
CA LEU A 90 -2.40 0.86 -1.37
C LEU A 90 -1.79 -0.28 -0.53
N ALA A 91 -0.68 -0.83 -1.02
CA ALA A 91 0.00 -2.02 -0.52
C ALA A 91 1.45 -2.08 -1.05
N PRO A 92 2.35 -2.87 -0.42
CA PRO A 92 2.13 -3.66 0.80
C PRO A 92 2.26 -2.82 2.08
N THR A 93 1.87 -3.40 3.21
CA THR A 93 2.18 -2.81 4.52
C THR A 93 3.49 -3.40 5.04
N VAL A 94 4.47 -2.54 5.32
CA VAL A 94 5.84 -2.87 5.74
C VAL A 94 6.22 -2.14 7.04
N ASN A 95 5.23 -1.93 7.92
CA ASN A 95 5.49 -1.50 9.30
C ASN A 95 6.09 -2.65 10.12
N MET A 96 6.79 -2.30 11.20
CA MET A 96 7.50 -3.29 12.01
C MET A 96 6.55 -3.94 13.00
N ILE A 97 6.62 -5.27 13.15
CA ILE A 97 6.00 -5.94 14.31
C ILE A 97 6.89 -5.70 15.53
N ARG A 98 6.81 -4.52 16.14
CA ARG A 98 7.57 -4.19 17.35
C ARG A 98 7.03 -4.90 18.59
N SER A 99 5.71 -5.07 18.65
CA SER A 99 5.00 -5.60 19.82
C SER A 99 3.85 -6.49 19.37
N PRO A 100 3.61 -7.64 20.03
CA PRO A 100 2.60 -8.60 19.58
C PRO A 100 1.16 -8.10 19.70
N ILE A 101 0.91 -7.03 20.48
CA ILE A 101 -0.44 -6.52 20.76
C ILE A 101 -0.89 -5.40 19.80
N ALA A 102 -0.08 -5.04 18.80
CA ALA A 102 -0.43 -3.98 17.88
C ALA A 102 -1.52 -4.43 16.88
N GLY A 103 -2.54 -3.58 16.73
CA GLY A 103 -3.79 -3.93 16.04
C GLY A 103 -3.66 -4.25 14.55
N HIS A 104 -2.60 -3.79 13.89
CA HIS A 104 -2.36 -4.02 12.45
C HIS A 104 -1.18 -4.96 12.16
N ASN A 105 -0.69 -5.71 13.16
CA ASN A 105 0.38 -6.69 12.94
C ASN A 105 0.06 -7.68 11.83
N TYR A 106 -1.20 -8.14 11.73
CA TYR A 106 -1.63 -9.07 10.68
C TYR A 106 -1.45 -8.52 9.25
N GLU A 107 -1.34 -7.21 9.08
CA GLU A 107 -1.23 -6.55 7.79
C GLU A 107 0.23 -6.45 7.29
N THR A 108 1.22 -6.72 8.14
CA THR A 108 2.66 -6.73 7.81
C THR A 108 3.24 -8.15 7.80
N PHE A 109 4.46 -8.33 7.32
CA PHE A 109 5.04 -9.66 7.08
C PHE A 109 5.85 -10.22 8.26
N SER A 110 6.64 -9.40 8.97
CA SER A 110 7.64 -9.89 9.92
C SER A 110 8.03 -8.85 10.97
N GLU A 111 8.61 -9.31 12.08
CA GLU A 111 9.38 -8.50 13.04
C GLU A 111 10.86 -8.35 12.63
N ASP A 112 11.34 -9.15 11.68
CA ASP A 112 12.68 -9.04 11.11
C ASP A 112 12.67 -8.08 9.90
N PRO A 113 13.47 -6.99 9.91
CA PRO A 113 13.42 -5.98 8.87
C PRO A 113 13.92 -6.48 7.51
N TRP A 114 14.82 -7.46 7.49
CA TRP A 114 15.33 -8.03 6.24
C TRP A 114 14.27 -8.88 5.53
N ALA A 115 13.63 -9.79 6.24
CA ALA A 115 12.52 -10.59 5.74
C ALA A 115 11.35 -9.69 5.31
N LEU A 116 11.04 -8.68 6.12
CA LEU A 116 9.99 -7.71 5.85
C LEU A 116 10.23 -6.97 4.53
N GLY A 117 11.43 -6.39 4.35
CA GLY A 117 11.82 -5.68 3.13
C GLY A 117 11.89 -6.60 1.91
N THR A 118 12.43 -7.81 2.06
CA THR A 118 12.55 -8.79 0.98
C THR A 118 11.19 -9.20 0.41
N LEU A 119 10.24 -9.54 1.29
CA LEU A 119 8.88 -9.92 0.90
C LEU A 119 8.10 -8.71 0.37
N GLY A 120 8.23 -7.54 1.01
CA GLY A 120 7.61 -6.29 0.57
C GLY A 120 8.07 -5.88 -0.83
N ALA A 121 9.37 -5.86 -1.09
CA ALA A 121 9.92 -5.54 -2.40
C ALA A 121 9.47 -6.54 -3.48
N THR A 122 9.35 -7.81 -3.12
CA THR A 122 8.91 -8.85 -4.06
C THR A 122 7.42 -8.74 -4.38
N TYR A 123 6.59 -8.42 -3.39
CA TYR A 123 5.18 -8.06 -3.60
C TYR A 123 5.04 -6.87 -4.56
N VAL A 124 5.84 -5.81 -4.35
CA VAL A 124 5.87 -4.61 -5.20
C VAL A 124 6.21 -4.98 -6.65
N LYS A 125 7.26 -5.80 -6.87
CA LYS A 125 7.60 -6.32 -8.19
C LYS A 125 6.42 -7.06 -8.84
N GLY A 126 5.72 -7.88 -8.06
CA GLY A 126 4.50 -8.57 -8.49
C GLY A 126 3.42 -7.60 -8.99
N SER A 127 3.07 -6.60 -8.17
CA SER A 127 2.06 -5.59 -8.53
C SER A 127 2.44 -4.82 -9.79
N GLN A 128 3.68 -4.35 -9.86
CA GLN A 128 4.15 -3.52 -10.96
C GLN A 128 4.34 -4.30 -12.27
N SER A 129 4.52 -5.63 -12.20
CA SER A 129 4.64 -6.50 -13.39
C SER A 129 3.40 -6.46 -14.31
N VAL A 130 2.24 -6.04 -13.79
CA VAL A 130 0.98 -5.90 -14.54
C VAL A 130 0.53 -4.44 -14.70
N GLY A 131 1.45 -3.48 -14.50
CA GLY A 131 1.19 -2.06 -14.71
C GLY A 131 0.30 -1.41 -13.64
N VAL A 132 0.30 -1.94 -12.42
CA VAL A 132 -0.37 -1.34 -11.25
C VAL A 132 0.69 -0.89 -10.27
N ALA A 133 0.70 0.42 -9.98
CA ALA A 133 1.64 1.00 -9.02
C ALA A 133 1.35 0.44 -7.62
N ALA A 134 2.42 0.08 -6.90
CA ALA A 134 2.34 -0.26 -5.50
C ALA A 134 2.55 0.99 -4.63
N THR A 135 2.18 0.93 -3.37
CA THR A 135 2.39 1.99 -2.38
C THR A 135 2.76 1.35 -1.04
N PRO A 136 4.07 1.05 -0.84
CA PRO A 136 4.58 0.61 0.46
C PRO A 136 4.16 1.59 1.56
N LYS A 137 3.56 1.08 2.62
CA LYS A 137 2.99 1.88 3.71
C LYS A 137 3.27 1.23 5.07
N HIS A 138 3.20 1.94 6.18
CA HIS A 138 3.02 3.38 6.36
C HIS A 138 4.37 3.94 6.76
N PHE A 139 4.93 4.82 5.93
CA PHE A 139 6.19 5.48 6.20
C PHE A 139 5.99 6.59 7.26
N ILE A 140 6.50 6.47 8.49
CA ILE A 140 7.22 5.33 9.10
C ILE A 140 6.86 5.19 10.59
N ALA A 141 7.29 4.11 11.24
CA ALA A 141 7.11 3.85 12.68
C ALA A 141 5.64 3.91 13.16
N ASN A 142 4.70 3.55 12.28
CA ASN A 142 3.28 3.41 12.61
C ASN A 142 2.99 1.97 13.10
N ASP A 143 3.53 1.61 14.26
CA ASP A 143 3.47 0.23 14.78
C ASP A 143 2.48 0.08 15.94
N VAL A 144 1.71 1.12 16.28
CA VAL A 144 0.71 1.10 17.35
C VAL A 144 -0.55 1.87 16.93
N GLU A 145 -1.70 1.22 16.98
CA GLU A 145 -2.97 1.84 16.57
C GLU A 145 -3.53 2.84 17.59
N LYS A 146 -3.28 2.59 18.89
CA LYS A 146 -3.79 3.45 19.97
C LYS A 146 -3.22 4.87 19.82
N ARG A 147 -4.11 5.83 19.58
CA ARG A 147 -3.78 7.25 19.37
C ARG A 147 -2.78 7.50 18.23
N ARG A 148 -2.72 6.64 17.20
CA ARG A 148 -1.77 6.75 16.07
C ARG A 148 -1.72 8.11 15.34
N ARG A 149 -2.80 8.91 15.43
CA ARG A 149 -2.84 10.27 14.88
C ARG A 149 -2.12 11.34 15.71
N PHE A 150 -1.79 11.04 16.96
CA PHE A 150 -1.27 11.99 17.94
C PHE A 150 -0.03 11.48 18.69
N LEU A 151 0.29 10.20 18.53
CA LEU A 151 1.44 9.58 19.18
C LEU A 151 2.73 10.06 18.49
N LEU A 152 3.73 10.40 19.30
CA LEU A 152 5.09 10.62 18.85
C LEU A 152 5.89 9.33 19.04
N ALA A 153 6.47 8.81 17.97
CA ALA A 153 7.41 7.71 18.04
C ALA A 153 8.81 8.26 18.28
N GLU A 154 9.32 8.12 19.51
CA GLU A 154 10.70 8.47 19.86
C GLU A 154 11.60 7.26 19.58
N VAL A 155 12.44 7.36 18.56
CA VAL A 155 13.33 6.29 18.09
C VAL A 155 14.71 6.90 17.83
N ASP A 156 15.77 6.28 18.34
CA ASP A 156 17.14 6.71 18.05
C ASP A 156 17.51 6.47 16.58
N GLU A 157 18.50 7.21 16.07
CA GLU A 157 18.87 7.16 14.66
C GLU A 157 19.27 5.76 14.20
N ARG A 158 19.98 5.00 15.04
CA ARG A 158 20.45 3.66 14.68
C ARG A 158 19.26 2.72 14.53
N THR A 159 18.37 2.67 15.51
CA THR A 159 17.15 1.86 15.43
C THR A 159 16.27 2.29 14.26
N LEU A 160 16.12 3.59 14.02
CA LEU A 160 15.36 4.11 12.89
C LEU A 160 15.93 3.64 11.54
N ARG A 161 17.26 3.62 11.39
CA ARG A 161 17.96 3.17 10.17
C ARG A 161 17.94 1.66 10.00
N GLU A 162 18.33 0.92 11.02
CA GLU A 162 18.56 -0.53 10.95
C GLU A 162 17.26 -1.34 10.99
N ILE A 163 16.21 -0.83 11.65
CA ILE A 163 14.95 -1.56 11.85
C ILE A 163 13.83 -0.97 10.99
N TYR A 164 13.61 0.34 11.07
CA TYR A 164 12.40 0.94 10.51
C TYR A 164 12.55 1.38 9.06
N PHE A 165 13.69 1.95 8.68
CA PHE A 165 13.96 2.36 7.30
C PHE A 165 14.34 1.19 6.41
N LEU A 166 15.04 0.19 6.94
CA LEU A 166 15.57 -0.93 6.14
C LEU A 166 14.53 -1.62 5.22
N PRO A 167 13.25 -1.81 5.60
CA PRO A 167 12.24 -2.41 4.74
C PRO A 167 11.70 -1.51 3.61
N PHE A 168 11.97 -0.21 3.63
CA PHE A 168 11.50 0.79 2.66
C PHE A 168 12.57 1.12 1.61
#